data_AF-A0A645GVV6-F1
#
_entry.id   AF-A0A645GVV6-F1
#
_cell.length_a   1.000
_cell.length_b   1.000
_cell.length_c   1.000
_cell.angle_alpha   90.00
_cell.angle_beta   90.00
_cell.angle_gamma   90.00
#
_symmetry.space_group_name_H-M   'P 1'
#
loop_
_entity.id
_entity.type
_entity.pdbx_description
1 polymer ?
#
loop_
_entity_poly.entity_id
_entity_poly.type
_entity_poly.pdbx_seq_one_letter_code
_entity_poly.pdbx_strand_id
1 'polypeptide(L)' 'MTAEKIKQAVLKAPSYDPKDIKIIQCGSLDEGVKLAYMEAERGDVVMLSPACASFDQFVNFEQRGNRFKEAVLALQE' A
#
# COMPACT_ATOMS: atom_id res chain seq x y z
N MET A 1 15.52 -3.76 -2.05
CA MET A 1 14.12 -4.23 -2.20
C MET A 1 13.31 -3.16 -2.93
N THR A 2 12.30 -3.52 -3.73
CA THR A 2 11.56 -2.58 -4.61
C THR A 2 10.89 -1.43 -3.86
N ALA A 3 10.37 -1.69 -2.65
CA ALA A 3 9.79 -0.67 -1.79
C ALA A 3 10.74 0.51 -1.50
N GLU A 4 12.02 0.23 -1.24
CA GLU A 4 13.00 1.29 -0.98
C GLU A 4 13.25 2.13 -2.24
N LYS A 5 13.27 1.51 -3.42
CA LYS A 5 13.44 2.25 -4.68
C LYS A 5 12.24 3.17 -4.94
N ILE A 6 11.02 2.71 -4.66
CA ILE A 6 9.80 3.53 -4.78
C ILE A 6 9.86 4.71 -3.80
N LYS A 7 10.17 4.44 -2.52
CA LYS A 7 10.33 5.49 -1.51
C LYS A 7 11.35 6.55 -1.94
N GLN A 8 12.53 6.12 -2.39
CA GLN A 8 13.57 7.04 -2.87
C GLN A 8 13.15 7.83 -4.12
N ALA A 9 12.35 7.23 -5.02
CA ALA A 9 11.81 7.95 -6.17
C ALA A 9 10.84 9.06 -5.77
N VAL A 10 9.96 8.80 -4.80
CA VAL A 10 9.03 9.80 -4.25
C VAL A 10 9.79 10.92 -3.54
N LEU A 11 10.73 10.58 -2.65
CA LEU A 11 11.51 11.56 -1.89
C LEU A 11 12.37 12.49 -2.77
N LYS A 12 12.75 12.04 -3.97
CA LYS A 12 13.53 12.83 -4.93
C LYS A 12 12.66 13.64 -5.89
N ALA A 13 11.34 13.46 -5.86
CA ALA A 13 10.44 14.24 -6.71
C ALA A 13 10.46 15.71 -6.27
N PRO A 14 10.67 16.68 -7.18
CA PRO A 14 10.72 18.10 -6.82
C PRO A 14 9.45 18.64 -6.16
N SER A 15 8.31 17.97 -6.39
CA SER A 15 7.00 18.32 -5.86
C SER A 15 6.63 17.60 -4.57
N TYR A 16 7.52 16.78 -4.00
CA TYR A 16 7.23 16.07 -2.77
C TYR A 16 7.37 17.00 -1.56
N ASP A 17 6.28 17.17 -0.81
CA ASP A 17 6.28 17.74 0.53
C ASP A 17 5.83 16.66 1.54
N PRO A 18 6.63 16.33 2.57
CA PRO A 18 6.23 15.38 3.61
C PRO A 18 5.00 15.82 4.42
N LYS A 19 4.59 17.10 4.36
CA LYS A 19 3.35 17.58 4.96
C LYS A 19 2.12 17.19 4.16
N ASP A 20 2.25 17.05 2.84
CA ASP A 20 1.15 16.77 1.93
C ASP A 20 0.98 15.27 1.68
N ILE A 21 2.07 14.50 1.68
CA ILE A 21 2.06 13.06 1.40
C ILE A 21 2.82 12.30 2.49
N LYS A 22 2.09 11.56 3.32
CA LYS A 22 2.64 10.68 4.35
C LYS A 22 3.03 9.32 3.74
N ILE A 23 4.27 8.89 4.00
CA ILE A 23 4.76 7.55 3.61
C ILE A 23 4.81 6.65 4.84
N ILE A 24 4.04 5.57 4.84
CA ILE A 24 4.02 4.57 5.91
C ILE A 24 4.59 3.26 5.37
N GLN A 25 5.58 2.69 6.07
CA GLN A 25 6.15 1.38 5.73
C GLN A 25 5.46 0.29 6.55
N CYS A 26 5.18 -0.84 5.91
CA CYS A 26 4.59 -2.03 6.54
C CYS A 26 5.30 -3.28 6.03
N GLY A 27 5.20 -4.39 6.78
CA GLY A 27 5.85 -5.66 6.47
C GLY A 27 5.00 -6.62 5.62
N SER A 28 3.69 -6.38 5.52
CA SER A 28 2.75 -7.25 4.80
C SER A 28 1.60 -6.48 4.18
N LEU A 29 0.95 -7.09 3.17
CA LEU A 29 -0.25 -6.52 2.55
C LEU A 29 -1.38 -6.31 3.57
N ASP A 30 -1.60 -7.28 4.45
CA ASP A 30 -2.62 -7.23 5.51
C ASP A 30 -2.40 -6.06 6.47
N GLU A 31 -1.17 -5.85 6.91
CA GLU A 31 -0.80 -4.71 7.74
C GLU A 31 -0.99 -3.40 6.98
N GLY A 32 -0.60 -3.35 5.71
CA GLY A 32 -0.79 -2.20 4.83
C GLY A 32 -2.27 -1.81 4.66
N VAL A 33 -3.16 -2.80 4.49
CA VAL A 33 -4.61 -2.56 4.41
C VAL A 33 -5.16 -2.00 5.72
N LYS A 34 -4.74 -2.54 6.87
CA LYS A 34 -5.14 -2.03 8.19
C LYS A 34 -4.67 -0.60 8.42
N LEU A 35 -3.41 -0.29 8.09
CA LEU A 35 -2.88 1.06 8.21
C LEU A 35 -3.60 2.04 7.29
N ALA A 36 -3.88 1.64 6.03
CA ALA A 36 -4.63 2.46 5.11
C ALA A 36 -6.06 2.74 5.63
N TYR A 37 -6.72 1.74 6.23
CA TYR A 37 -8.04 1.93 6.84
C TYR A 37 -8.02 2.91 8.02
N MET A 38 -7.00 2.84 8.88
CA MET A 38 -6.88 3.74 10.04
C MET A 38 -6.55 5.19 9.64
N GLU A 39 -5.90 5.40 8.49
CA GLU A 39 -5.50 6.73 8.02
C GLU A 39 -6.52 7.37 7.07
N ALA A 40 -7.38 6.56 6.44
CA ALA A 40 -8.39 7.04 5.51
C ALA A 40 -9.60 7.65 6.24
N GLU A 41 -10.13 8.72 5.69
CA GLU A 41 -11.35 9.37 6.17
C GLU A 41 -12.55 9.06 5.27
N ARG A 42 -13.74 9.39 5.76
CA ARG A 42 -14.98 9.21 4.99
C ARG A 42 -14.91 10.06 3.70
N GLY A 43 -14.95 9.38 2.56
CA GLY A 43 -14.90 10.00 1.23
C GLY A 43 -13.61 9.67 0.48
N ASP A 44 -12.60 9.15 1.17
CA ASP A 44 -11.35 8.72 0.54
C ASP A 44 -11.51 7.42 -0.25
N VAL A 45 -10.60 7.20 -1.19
CA VAL A 45 -10.48 5.97 -1.96
C VAL A 45 -9.14 5.32 -1.67
N VAL A 46 -9.17 4.11 -1.12
CA VAL A 46 -7.98 3.27 -0.93
C VAL A 46 -7.82 2.35 -2.14
N MET A 47 -6.67 2.42 -2.81
CA MET A 47 -6.34 1.60 -3.98
C MET A 47 -5.03 0.83 -3.78
N LEU A 48 -5.02 -0.43 -4.20
CA LEU A 48 -3.80 -1.23 -4.31
C LEU A 48 -3.11 -1.00 -5.66
N SER A 49 -2.00 -0.27 -5.68
CA SER A 49 -1.14 -0.08 -6.87
C SER A 49 0.33 -0.36 -6.53
N PRO A 50 0.78 -1.63 -6.58
CA PRO A 50 2.05 -2.05 -6.01
C PRO A 50 3.28 -1.69 -6.85
N ALA A 51 3.10 -1.26 -8.12
CA ALA A 51 4.17 -0.90 -9.06
C ALA A 51 5.31 -1.95 -9.21
N CYS A 52 5.05 -3.19 -8.77
CA CYS A 52 6.03 -4.29 -8.74
C CYS A 52 5.37 -5.64 -9.07
N ALA A 53 6.20 -6.55 -9.60
CA ALA A 53 5.83 -7.95 -9.76
C ALA A 53 5.56 -8.60 -8.40
N SER A 54 4.59 -9.50 -8.33
CA SER A 54 4.08 -10.09 -7.08
C SER A 54 4.92 -11.22 -6.49
N PHE A 55 5.97 -11.65 -7.21
CA PHE A 55 6.73 -12.88 -6.94
C PHE A 55 7.60 -12.87 -5.68
N ASP A 56 7.57 -11.78 -4.91
CA ASP A 56 8.25 -11.68 -3.61
C ASP A 56 7.43 -12.29 -2.47
N GLN A 57 6.09 -12.14 -2.49
CA GLN A 57 5.19 -12.65 -1.45
C GLN A 57 4.05 -13.52 -1.99
N PHE A 58 3.81 -13.54 -3.31
CA PHE A 58 2.67 -14.21 -3.93
C PHE A 58 3.07 -14.94 -5.21
N VAL A 59 2.38 -16.03 -5.52
CA VAL A 59 2.61 -16.83 -6.72
C VAL A 59 2.29 -16.04 -7.99
N ASN A 60 1.28 -15.16 -7.93
CA ASN A 60 0.84 -14.34 -9.05
C ASN A 60 0.07 -13.08 -8.57
N PHE A 61 -0.31 -12.23 -9.51
CA PHE A 61 -0.98 -10.97 -9.20
C PHE A 61 -2.44 -11.20 -8.75
N GLU A 62 -3.10 -12.25 -9.24
CA GLU A 62 -4.46 -12.62 -8.86
C GLU A 62 -4.53 -13.00 -7.38
N GLN A 63 -3.57 -13.80 -6.89
CA GLN A 63 -3.49 -14.18 -5.49
C GLN A 63 -3.30 -12.95 -4.60
N ARG A 64 -2.43 -12.01 -5.01
CA ARG A 64 -2.25 -10.73 -4.30
C ARG A 64 -3.55 -9.91 -4.28
N GLY A 65 -4.27 -9.85 -5.40
CA GLY A 65 -5.56 -9.18 -5.49
C GLY A 65 -6.66 -9.82 -4.63
N ASN A 66 -6.71 -11.14 -4.60
CA ASN A 66 -7.63 -11.87 -3.72
C ASN A 66 -7.29 -11.63 -2.25
N ARG A 67 -6.01 -11.65 -1.89
CA ARG A 67 -5.58 -11.36 -0.52
C ARG A 67 -5.96 -9.94 -0.08
N PHE A 68 -5.83 -8.96 -0.98
CA PHE A 68 -6.30 -7.59 -0.71
C PHE A 68 -7.80 -7.55 -0.42
N LYS A 69 -8.62 -8.21 -1.24
CA LYS A 69 -10.07 -8.29 -1.02
C LYS A 69 -10.42 -8.93 0.31
N GLU A 70 -9.78 -10.05 0.64
CA GLU A 70 -9.94 -10.73 1.94
C GLU A 70 -9.57 -9.82 3.10
N ALA A 71 -8.43 -9.13 3.03
CA ALA A 71 -7.98 -8.23 4.08
C ALA A 71 -8.96 -7.05 4.27
N VAL A 72 -9.49 -6.49 3.18
CA VAL A 72 -10.51 -5.42 3.23
C VAL A 72 -11.81 -5.93 3.85
N LEU A 73 -12.29 -7.10 3.45
CA LEU A 73 -13.53 -7.69 4.00
C LEU A 73 -13.41 -8.10 5.48
N ALA A 74 -12.18 -8.28 5.98
CA ALA A 74 -11.91 -8.60 7.38
C ALA A 74 -11.79 -7.36 8.29
N LEU A 75 -11.84 -6.14 7.73
CA LEU A 75 -11.88 -4.92 8.53
C LEU A 75 -13.21 -4.85 9.29
N GLN A 76 -13.13 -4.48 10.57
CA GLN A 76 -14.30 -4.24 11.40
C GLN A 76 -14.41 -2.74 11.68
N GLU A 77 -15.64 -2.24 11.79
CA GLU A 77 -15.95 -0.87 12.22
C GLU A 77 -15.68 -0.66 13.71
#